data_AF-A0A2D5G482-F1
#
_entry.id   AF-A0A2D5G482-F1
#
_cell.length_a   1.000
_cell.length_b   1.000
_cell.length_c   1.000
_cell.angle_alpha   90.00
_cell.angle_beta   90.00
_cell.angle_gamma   90.00
#
_symmetry.space_group_name_H-M   'P 1'
#
loop_
_entity.id
_entity.type
_entity.pdbx_description
1 polymer ?
#
loop_
_entity_poly.entity_id
_entity_poly.type
_entity_poly.pdbx_seq_one_letter_code
_entity_poly.pdbx_strand_id
1 'polypeptide(L)'
;MDFLKHYREAHYNLRLIDLESQINDKLKLVQQPERSAMEALISYSKFVVNLERNIDEKHYKEFIENLNVAIESLEAFSSQKPNNISLKLNLGLLYGLKGGVALGYKKDYFDAYRFGVKGVQLLDEVYKNNPQLVDLELSKGILKLMIAQSTWYVQWLAPLIVESGSISGGINHLDKVIKDGEYVSDEALLAYVLLLWGEVDKDYLSKSLSALEKFTENYPDSIQIYIALARGFWLANEYEKSNFYALQGIIRIQRHDSVFIRKHGIITQSFLLYWHYRYLTEKKEWLKLLRQTEKKSELPIQSTFKAVAL
;
A
#
# COMPACT_ATOMS: atom_id res chain seq x y z
N MET A 1 -14.37 -15.81 -4.86
CA MET A 1 -14.70 -14.46 -4.36
C MET A 1 -14.51 -14.30 -2.85
N ASP A 2 -14.81 -15.31 -2.03
CA ASP A 2 -14.78 -15.19 -0.55
C ASP A 2 -13.39 -14.90 0.05
N PHE A 3 -12.32 -15.48 -0.50
CA PHE A 3 -10.97 -15.34 0.04
C PHE A 3 -10.45 -13.88 0.01
N LEU A 4 -10.48 -13.21 -1.14
CA LEU A 4 -9.89 -11.86 -1.29
C LEU A 4 -10.57 -10.85 -0.36
N LYS A 5 -11.89 -10.98 -0.16
CA LYS A 5 -12.62 -10.14 0.79
C LYS A 5 -12.11 -10.33 2.22
N HIS A 6 -12.03 -11.58 2.70
CA HIS A 6 -11.51 -11.87 4.04
C HIS A 6 -10.04 -11.44 4.19
N TYR A 7 -9.23 -11.66 3.16
CA TYR A 7 -7.84 -11.25 3.13
C TYR A 7 -7.71 -9.72 3.26
N ARG A 8 -8.48 -8.93 2.51
CA ARG A 8 -8.47 -7.45 2.60
C ARG A 8 -8.92 -6.95 3.95
N GLU A 9 -10.02 -7.48 4.46
CA GLU A 9 -10.53 -7.14 5.79
C GLU A 9 -9.46 -7.37 6.85
N ALA A 10 -8.74 -8.49 6.78
CA ALA A 10 -7.64 -8.77 7.71
C ALA A 10 -6.42 -7.88 7.45
N HIS A 11 -6.00 -7.73 6.19
CA HIS A 11 -4.78 -7.04 5.81
C HIS A 11 -4.87 -5.54 6.07
N TYR A 12 -5.89 -4.88 5.53
CA TYR A 12 -6.03 -3.43 5.60
C TYR A 12 -6.50 -2.92 6.97
N ASN A 13 -7.20 -3.74 7.76
CA ASN A 13 -7.49 -3.42 9.16
C ASN A 13 -6.42 -3.91 10.15
N LEU A 14 -5.23 -4.27 9.66
CA LEU A 14 -4.05 -4.58 10.48
C LEU A 14 -4.25 -5.78 11.42
N ARG A 15 -5.01 -6.78 10.98
CA ARG A 15 -5.30 -8.04 11.68
C ARG A 15 -4.83 -9.27 10.92
N LEU A 16 -3.98 -9.11 9.90
CA LEU A 16 -3.50 -10.21 9.07
C LEU A 16 -2.91 -11.36 9.90
N ILE A 17 -2.07 -11.04 10.88
CA ILE A 17 -1.41 -12.03 11.74
C ILE A 17 -2.42 -12.65 12.71
N ASP A 18 -3.29 -11.83 13.29
CA ASP A 18 -4.32 -12.27 14.25
C ASP A 18 -5.35 -13.21 13.60
N LEU A 19 -5.63 -13.04 12.29
CA LEU A 19 -6.60 -13.81 11.53
C LEU A 19 -5.96 -14.84 10.58
N GLU A 20 -4.65 -15.10 10.70
CA GLU A 20 -3.90 -15.96 9.77
C GLU A 20 -4.54 -17.35 9.62
N SER A 21 -4.98 -17.98 10.71
CA SER A 21 -5.63 -19.31 10.66
C SER A 21 -6.91 -19.28 9.83
N GLN A 22 -7.74 -18.24 9.99
CA GLN A 22 -9.01 -18.11 9.27
C GLN A 22 -8.77 -17.85 7.78
N ILE A 23 -7.78 -17.02 7.47
CA ILE A 23 -7.34 -16.76 6.09
C ILE A 23 -6.86 -18.05 5.43
N ASN A 24 -6.06 -18.84 6.13
CA ASN A 24 -5.56 -20.13 5.63
C ASN A 24 -6.68 -21.14 5.41
N ASP A 25 -7.72 -21.16 6.23
CA ASP A 25 -8.89 -22.02 6.02
C ASP A 25 -9.68 -21.61 4.77
N LYS A 26 -9.82 -20.30 4.50
CA LYS A 26 -10.41 -19.80 3.26
C LYS A 26 -9.54 -20.10 2.04
N LEU A 27 -8.21 -20.02 2.19
CA LEU A 27 -7.25 -20.31 1.13
C LEU A 27 -7.34 -21.76 0.64
N LYS A 28 -7.60 -22.72 1.55
CA LYS A 28 -7.83 -24.13 1.21
C LYS A 28 -9.03 -24.36 0.28
N LEU A 29 -9.94 -23.40 0.16
CA LEU A 29 -11.09 -23.47 -0.75
C LEU A 29 -10.77 -22.93 -2.15
N VAL A 30 -9.67 -22.19 -2.30
CA VAL A 30 -9.22 -21.67 -3.60
C VAL A 30 -8.62 -22.82 -4.41
N GLN A 31 -8.99 -22.95 -5.68
CA GLN A 31 -8.46 -24.03 -6.52
C GLN A 31 -7.03 -23.73 -6.97
N GLN A 32 -6.29 -24.78 -7.33
CA GLN A 32 -5.04 -24.59 -8.04
C GLN A 32 -5.35 -24.19 -9.49
N PRO A 33 -4.57 -23.28 -10.08
CA PRO A 33 -3.28 -22.78 -9.58
C PRO A 33 -3.35 -21.40 -8.89
N GLU A 34 -4.52 -20.77 -8.79
CA GLU A 34 -4.72 -19.48 -8.15
C GLU A 34 -4.34 -19.49 -6.67
N ARG A 35 -4.52 -20.63 -5.99
CA ARG A 35 -4.13 -20.82 -4.60
C ARG A 35 -2.66 -20.48 -4.37
N SER A 36 -1.75 -20.94 -5.23
CA SER A 36 -0.31 -20.67 -5.08
C SER A 36 0.03 -19.18 -5.22
N ALA A 37 -0.68 -18.45 -6.07
CA ALA A 37 -0.51 -16.99 -6.15
C ALA A 37 -1.00 -16.29 -4.87
N MET A 38 -2.12 -16.76 -4.30
CA MET A 38 -2.65 -16.23 -3.05
C MET A 38 -1.78 -16.58 -1.82
N GLU A 39 -1.15 -17.76 -1.82
CA GLU A 39 -0.14 -18.14 -0.81
C GLU A 39 1.06 -17.18 -0.84
N ALA A 40 1.57 -16.86 -2.03
CA ALA A 40 2.64 -15.88 -2.21
C ALA A 40 2.23 -14.46 -1.79
N LEU A 41 0.96 -14.08 -2.00
CA LEU A 41 0.42 -12.80 -1.53
C LEU A 41 0.35 -12.72 0.00
N ILE A 42 -0.11 -13.79 0.68
CA ILE A 42 -0.14 -13.83 2.15
C ILE A 42 1.29 -13.74 2.72
N SER A 43 2.23 -14.52 2.17
CA SER A 43 3.62 -14.50 2.64
C SER A 43 4.30 -13.15 2.42
N TYR A 44 4.02 -12.50 1.28
CA TYR A 44 4.44 -11.11 1.03
C TYR A 44 3.91 -10.16 2.11
N SER A 45 2.63 -10.25 2.43
CA SER A 45 2.02 -9.36 3.41
C SER A 45 2.53 -9.61 4.82
N LYS A 46 2.82 -10.86 5.19
CA LYS A 46 3.54 -11.20 6.43
C LYS A 46 4.94 -10.61 6.46
N PHE A 47 5.67 -10.69 5.34
CA PHE A 47 6.98 -10.07 5.18
C PHE A 47 6.92 -8.55 5.39
N VAL A 48 6.01 -7.85 4.72
CA VAL A 48 5.86 -6.39 4.84
C VAL A 48 5.47 -5.97 6.26
N VAL A 49 4.54 -6.69 6.89
CA VAL A 49 4.10 -6.43 8.27
C VAL A 49 5.23 -6.62 9.28
N ASN A 50 6.15 -7.54 9.02
CA ASN A 50 7.27 -7.83 9.93
C ASN A 50 8.56 -7.09 9.57
N LEU A 51 8.53 -6.20 8.58
CA LEU A 51 9.69 -5.45 8.15
C LEU A 51 10.18 -4.52 9.29
N GLU A 52 11.34 -4.84 9.85
CA GLU A 52 12.03 -4.03 10.87
C GLU A 52 13.29 -3.36 10.29
N ARG A 53 13.90 -2.45 11.07
CA ARG A 53 15.16 -1.76 10.70
C ARG A 53 16.30 -2.73 10.35
N ASN A 54 16.29 -3.92 10.95
CA ASN A 54 17.12 -5.04 10.54
C ASN A 54 16.23 -6.05 9.83
N ILE A 55 16.62 -6.40 8.61
CA ILE A 55 15.90 -7.34 7.75
C ILE A 55 15.46 -8.57 8.54
N ASP A 56 14.14 -8.81 8.62
CA ASP A 56 13.65 -10.10 9.05
C ASP A 56 13.90 -11.12 7.92
N GLU A 57 15.09 -11.70 7.95
CA GLU A 57 15.51 -12.70 6.97
C GLU A 57 14.55 -13.88 6.90
N LYS A 58 13.86 -14.21 8.00
CA LYS A 58 12.96 -15.36 8.05
C LYS A 58 11.75 -15.12 7.15
N HIS A 59 11.01 -14.05 7.38
CA HIS A 59 9.80 -13.78 6.58
C HIS A 59 10.13 -13.41 5.14
N TYR A 60 11.28 -12.77 4.90
CA TYR A 60 11.75 -12.54 3.54
C TYR A 60 12.07 -13.85 2.80
N LYS A 61 12.79 -14.79 3.44
CA LYS A 61 13.11 -16.11 2.86
C LYS A 61 11.84 -16.92 2.57
N GLU A 62 10.92 -16.98 3.54
CA GLU A 62 9.60 -17.63 3.40
C GLU A 62 8.81 -17.04 2.22
N PHE A 63 8.77 -15.72 2.10
CA PHE A 63 8.12 -15.05 0.97
C PHE A 63 8.76 -15.43 -0.38
N ILE A 64 10.08 -15.32 -0.52
CA ILE A 64 10.77 -15.61 -1.77
C ILE A 64 10.64 -17.07 -2.17
N GLU A 65 10.71 -18.00 -1.22
CA GLU A 65 10.49 -19.42 -1.46
C GLU A 65 9.09 -19.69 -1.99
N ASN A 66 8.05 -19.20 -1.29
CA ASN A 66 6.66 -19.36 -1.73
C ASN A 66 6.41 -18.70 -3.08
N LEU A 67 7.00 -17.53 -3.33
CA LEU A 67 6.89 -16.82 -4.61
C LEU A 67 7.49 -17.63 -5.76
N ASN A 68 8.69 -18.19 -5.56
CA ASN A 68 9.36 -18.98 -6.59
C ASN A 68 8.60 -20.28 -6.87
N VAL A 69 8.14 -20.98 -5.82
CA VAL A 69 7.31 -22.20 -5.96
C VAL A 69 6.01 -21.88 -6.71
N ALA A 70 5.37 -20.75 -6.43
CA ALA A 70 4.15 -20.34 -7.12
C ALA A 70 4.42 -20.04 -8.61
N ILE A 71 5.50 -19.33 -8.93
CA ILE A 71 5.91 -19.06 -10.31
C ILE A 71 6.20 -20.37 -11.05
N GLU A 72 7.00 -21.27 -10.48
CA GLU A 72 7.36 -22.55 -11.09
C GLU A 72 6.13 -23.42 -11.36
N SER A 73 5.23 -23.51 -10.39
CA SER A 73 3.94 -24.21 -10.53
C SER A 73 3.12 -23.63 -11.68
N LEU A 74 2.91 -22.31 -11.68
CA LEU A 74 2.12 -21.64 -12.71
C LEU A 74 2.77 -21.73 -14.11
N GLU A 75 4.09 -21.69 -14.22
CA GLU A 75 4.81 -21.87 -15.49
C GLU A 75 4.66 -23.31 -16.03
N ALA A 76 4.74 -24.31 -15.15
CA ALA A 76 4.49 -25.71 -15.50
C ALA A 76 3.04 -25.92 -16.00
N PHE A 77 2.05 -25.34 -15.33
CA PHE A 77 0.65 -25.38 -15.78
C PHE A 77 0.42 -24.61 -17.08
N SER A 78 1.07 -23.45 -17.25
CA SER A 78 0.94 -22.61 -18.44
C SER A 78 1.44 -23.32 -19.69
N SER A 79 2.53 -24.09 -19.54
CA SER A 79 3.06 -24.93 -20.63
C SER A 79 2.05 -25.98 -21.13
N GLN A 80 1.13 -26.42 -20.26
CA GLN A 80 0.07 -27.38 -20.61
C GLN A 80 -1.21 -26.69 -21.10
N LYS A 81 -1.47 -25.46 -20.65
CA LYS A 81 -2.67 -24.66 -20.99
C LYS A 81 -2.29 -23.22 -21.38
N PRO A 82 -1.62 -23.02 -22.53
CA PRO A 82 -0.99 -21.73 -22.88
C PRO A 82 -1.96 -20.57 -23.10
N ASN A 83 -3.25 -20.85 -23.27
CA ASN A 83 -4.29 -19.83 -23.46
C ASN A 83 -5.14 -19.59 -22.20
N ASN A 84 -4.77 -20.15 -21.05
CA ASN A 84 -5.49 -19.87 -19.81
C ASN A 84 -5.15 -18.46 -19.30
N ILE A 85 -6.14 -17.58 -19.35
CA ILE A 85 -6.06 -16.17 -18.94
C ILE A 85 -5.67 -16.05 -17.47
N SER A 86 -6.26 -16.86 -16.59
CA SER A 86 -5.98 -16.83 -15.15
C SER A 86 -4.51 -17.17 -14.87
N LEU A 87 -3.93 -18.12 -15.60
CA LEU A 87 -2.52 -18.47 -15.48
C LEU A 87 -1.61 -17.30 -15.81
N LYS A 88 -1.81 -16.68 -16.98
CA LYS A 88 -1.00 -15.53 -17.42
C LYS A 88 -1.16 -14.34 -16.49
N LEU A 89 -2.39 -14.09 -16.01
CA LEU A 89 -2.69 -13.05 -15.04
C LEU A 89 -1.90 -13.24 -13.74
N ASN A 90 -2.03 -14.42 -13.12
CA ASN A 90 -1.34 -14.71 -11.86
C ASN A 90 0.19 -14.68 -12.04
N LEU A 91 0.73 -15.22 -13.13
CA LEU A 91 2.16 -15.11 -13.43
C LEU A 91 2.60 -13.64 -13.55
N GLY A 92 1.85 -12.83 -14.29
CA GLY A 92 2.13 -11.40 -14.45
C GLY A 92 2.20 -10.68 -13.10
N LEU A 93 1.23 -10.95 -12.22
CA LEU A 93 1.17 -10.38 -10.87
C LEU A 93 2.35 -10.85 -9.99
N LEU A 94 2.71 -12.13 -10.00
CA LEU A 94 3.83 -12.65 -9.22
C LEU A 94 5.18 -12.11 -9.72
N TYR A 95 5.37 -11.98 -11.03
CA TYR A 95 6.56 -11.34 -11.60
C TYR A 95 6.63 -9.85 -11.23
N GLY A 96 5.50 -9.14 -11.26
CA GLY A 96 5.39 -7.77 -10.76
C GLY A 96 5.76 -7.66 -9.28
N LEU A 97 5.26 -8.57 -8.45
CA LEU A 97 5.58 -8.63 -7.02
C LEU A 97 7.07 -8.89 -6.78
N LYS A 98 7.66 -9.84 -7.52
CA LYS A 98 9.09 -10.14 -7.47
C LYS A 98 9.94 -8.93 -7.85
N GLY A 99 9.58 -8.25 -8.95
CA GLY A 99 10.26 -7.04 -9.41
C GLY A 99 10.14 -5.88 -8.41
N GLY A 100 8.95 -5.70 -7.82
CA GLY A 100 8.70 -4.68 -6.81
C GLY A 100 9.55 -4.86 -5.55
N VAL A 101 9.71 -6.10 -5.08
CA VAL A 101 10.58 -6.40 -3.93
C VAL A 101 12.06 -6.25 -4.29
N ALA A 102 12.49 -6.69 -5.47
CA ALA A 102 13.86 -6.45 -5.94
C ALA A 102 14.19 -4.94 -5.94
N LEU A 103 13.28 -4.10 -6.44
CA LEU A 103 13.44 -2.66 -6.50
C LEU A 103 13.43 -2.00 -5.11
N GLY A 104 12.31 -2.15 -4.39
CA GLY A 104 12.05 -1.38 -3.17
C GLY A 104 12.83 -1.87 -1.96
N TYR A 105 13.17 -3.15 -1.91
CA TYR A 105 13.76 -3.78 -0.74
C TYR A 105 15.23 -4.17 -0.94
N LYS A 106 15.55 -4.89 -2.02
CA LYS A 106 16.94 -5.27 -2.30
C LYS A 106 17.75 -4.18 -2.98
N LYS A 107 17.07 -3.19 -3.58
CA LYS A 107 17.70 -2.21 -4.48
C LYS A 107 18.47 -2.90 -5.60
N ASP A 108 18.02 -4.10 -5.99
CA ASP A 108 18.54 -4.85 -7.11
C ASP A 108 17.80 -4.39 -8.37
N TYR A 109 18.38 -3.37 -9.00
CA TYR A 109 17.78 -2.76 -10.18
C TYR A 109 17.71 -3.73 -11.37
N PHE A 110 18.67 -4.65 -11.50
CA PHE A 110 18.70 -5.59 -12.61
C PHE A 110 17.57 -6.61 -12.51
N ASP A 111 17.38 -7.22 -11.35
CA ASP A 111 16.28 -8.16 -11.14
C ASP A 111 14.93 -7.44 -11.12
N ALA A 112 14.86 -6.23 -10.56
CA ALA A 112 13.68 -5.38 -10.65
C ALA A 112 13.24 -5.18 -12.10
N TYR A 113 14.18 -4.89 -12.99
CA TYR A 113 13.93 -4.75 -14.41
C TYR A 113 13.50 -6.06 -15.05
N ARG A 114 14.29 -7.12 -14.88
CA ARG A 114 14.04 -8.41 -15.51
C ARG A 114 12.64 -8.94 -15.18
N PHE A 115 12.27 -8.89 -13.90
CA PHE A 115 10.97 -9.40 -13.45
C PHE A 115 9.84 -8.42 -13.69
N GLY A 116 10.07 -7.10 -13.52
CA GLY A 116 9.08 -6.07 -13.83
C GLY A 116 8.65 -6.11 -15.30
N VAL A 117 9.61 -6.22 -16.23
CA VAL A 117 9.34 -6.35 -17.68
C VAL A 117 8.52 -7.60 -17.97
N LYS A 118 8.92 -8.75 -17.42
CA LYS A 118 8.21 -10.01 -17.63
C LYS A 118 6.76 -9.93 -17.11
N GLY A 119 6.56 -9.30 -15.96
CA GLY A 119 5.23 -9.06 -15.39
C GLY A 119 4.36 -8.20 -16.29
N VAL A 120 4.87 -7.05 -16.74
CA VAL A 120 4.15 -6.12 -17.62
C VAL A 120 3.78 -6.77 -18.95
N GLN A 121 4.71 -7.50 -19.58
CA GLN A 121 4.44 -8.17 -20.86
C GLN A 121 3.30 -9.19 -20.75
N LEU A 122 3.29 -9.99 -19.68
CA LEU A 122 2.22 -10.96 -19.44
C LEU A 122 0.87 -10.27 -19.22
N LEU A 123 0.83 -9.22 -18.39
CA LEU A 123 -0.41 -8.48 -18.12
C LEU A 123 -0.92 -7.73 -19.35
N ASP A 124 -0.05 -7.17 -20.19
CA ASP A 124 -0.42 -6.51 -21.43
C ASP A 124 -0.99 -7.51 -22.46
N GLU A 125 -0.43 -8.72 -22.55
CA GLU A 125 -0.98 -9.79 -23.38
C GLU A 125 -2.39 -10.21 -22.91
N VAL A 126 -2.58 -10.35 -21.59
CA VAL A 126 -3.90 -10.64 -21.01
C VAL A 126 -4.89 -9.54 -21.37
N TYR A 127 -4.50 -8.28 -21.22
CA TYR A 127 -5.34 -7.11 -21.52
C TYR A 127 -5.73 -7.04 -23.00
N LYS A 128 -4.76 -7.15 -23.92
CA LYS A 128 -5.01 -7.06 -25.38
C LYS A 128 -6.04 -8.08 -25.86
N ASN A 129 -6.02 -9.27 -25.27
CA ASN A 129 -6.93 -10.34 -25.61
C ASN A 129 -8.25 -10.30 -24.82
N ASN A 130 -8.33 -9.48 -23.76
CA ASN A 130 -9.48 -9.40 -22.86
C ASN A 130 -9.72 -7.96 -22.39
N PRO A 131 -10.02 -7.02 -23.30
CA PRO A 131 -10.18 -5.60 -22.96
C PRO A 131 -11.34 -5.32 -21.98
N GLN A 132 -12.25 -6.28 -21.80
CA GLN A 132 -13.33 -6.26 -20.82
C GLN A 132 -12.88 -6.46 -19.37
N LEU A 133 -11.66 -6.96 -19.12
CA LEU A 133 -11.12 -7.15 -17.76
C LEU A 133 -10.63 -5.81 -17.19
N VAL A 134 -11.58 -5.03 -16.68
CA VAL A 134 -11.33 -3.68 -16.14
C VAL A 134 -10.28 -3.70 -15.03
N ASP A 135 -10.24 -4.74 -14.19
CA ASP A 135 -9.28 -4.86 -13.08
C ASP A 135 -7.81 -4.78 -13.51
N LEU A 136 -7.48 -5.10 -14.78
CA LEU A 136 -6.12 -5.00 -15.31
C LEU A 136 -5.65 -3.55 -15.49
N GLU A 137 -6.59 -2.60 -15.54
CA GLU A 137 -6.28 -1.18 -15.62
C GLU A 137 -5.57 -0.69 -14.35
N LEU A 138 -5.71 -1.39 -13.20
CA LEU A 138 -5.02 -1.06 -11.96
C LEU A 138 -3.51 -1.01 -12.15
N SER A 139 -2.95 -2.07 -12.74
CA SER A 139 -1.50 -2.19 -12.94
C SER A 139 -0.98 -1.10 -13.90
N LYS A 140 -1.76 -0.74 -14.94
CA LYS A 140 -1.42 0.36 -15.84
C LYS A 140 -1.45 1.71 -15.12
N GLY A 141 -2.47 1.93 -14.30
CA GLY A 141 -2.62 3.12 -13.46
C GLY A 141 -1.41 3.33 -12.56
N ILE A 142 -1.09 2.33 -11.75
CA ILE A 142 0.07 2.34 -10.84
C ILE A 142 1.36 2.60 -11.61
N LEU A 143 1.60 1.89 -12.71
CA LEU A 143 2.84 2.00 -13.47
C LEU A 143 3.02 3.41 -14.06
N LYS A 144 1.97 4.00 -14.64
CA LYS A 144 2.01 5.37 -15.15
C LYS A 144 2.30 6.39 -14.06
N LEU A 145 1.68 6.24 -12.88
CA LEU A 145 1.92 7.12 -11.74
C LEU A 145 3.34 7.00 -11.21
N MET A 146 3.86 5.78 -11.11
CA MET A 146 5.23 5.53 -10.66
C MET A 146 6.26 6.12 -11.63
N ILE A 147 6.12 5.90 -12.94
CA ILE A 147 7.05 6.47 -13.94
C ILE A 147 7.00 8.00 -13.89
N ALA A 148 5.81 8.60 -13.85
CA ALA A 148 5.65 10.05 -13.87
C ALA A 148 6.30 10.74 -12.67
N GLN A 149 6.34 10.08 -11.52
CA GLN A 149 6.89 10.61 -10.26
C GLN A 149 8.33 10.15 -9.99
N SER A 150 8.91 9.32 -10.85
CA SER A 150 10.26 8.82 -10.66
C SER A 150 11.32 9.78 -11.17
N THR A 151 12.46 9.85 -10.47
CA THR A 151 13.68 10.50 -10.97
C THR A 151 14.31 9.68 -12.11
N TRP A 152 15.34 10.23 -12.78
CA TRP A 152 15.98 9.64 -13.99
C TRP A 152 16.38 8.16 -13.88
N TYR A 153 16.63 7.65 -12.67
CA TYR A 153 16.98 6.24 -12.39
C TYR A 153 15.86 5.22 -12.61
N VAL A 154 14.66 5.62 -13.04
CA VAL A 154 13.57 4.69 -13.44
C VAL A 154 13.16 4.94 -14.90
N GLN A 155 13.65 6.01 -15.53
CA GLN A 155 13.39 6.33 -16.93
C GLN A 155 14.00 5.30 -17.90
N TRP A 156 14.95 4.47 -17.47
CA TRP A 156 15.48 3.37 -18.27
C TRP A 156 14.54 2.16 -18.37
N LEU A 157 13.42 2.13 -17.62
CA LEU A 157 12.29 1.23 -17.89
C LEU A 157 11.37 1.76 -19.02
N ALA A 158 11.50 3.04 -19.39
CA ALA A 158 10.67 3.67 -20.42
C ALA A 158 10.75 3.01 -21.82
N PRO A 159 11.88 2.43 -22.27
CA PRO A 159 11.93 1.72 -23.56
C PRO A 159 11.04 0.47 -23.63
N LEU A 160 10.52 -0.04 -22.50
CA LEU A 160 9.79 -1.31 -22.42
C LEU A 160 8.30 -1.14 -22.20
N ILE A 161 7.91 0.03 -21.72
CA ILE A 161 6.53 0.40 -21.47
C ILE A 161 6.20 1.31 -22.64
N VAL A 162 5.46 0.78 -23.61
CA VAL A 162 5.03 1.50 -24.84
C VAL A 162 4.32 2.83 -24.51
N GLU A 163 3.98 3.07 -23.25
CA GLU A 163 3.37 4.27 -22.75
C GLU A 163 4.28 5.04 -21.79
N SER A 164 4.50 6.32 -22.08
CA SER A 164 5.14 7.26 -21.17
C SER A 164 4.39 7.37 -19.84
N GLY A 165 5.11 7.65 -18.76
CA GLY A 165 4.50 8.03 -17.48
C GLY A 165 3.55 9.22 -17.64
N SER A 166 2.41 9.17 -16.98
CA SER A 166 1.41 10.24 -17.00
C SER A 166 0.58 10.20 -15.73
N ILE A 167 0.56 11.29 -14.97
CA ILE A 167 -0.28 11.42 -13.76
C ILE A 167 -1.76 11.32 -14.15
N SER A 168 -2.20 12.12 -15.13
CA SER A 168 -3.59 12.12 -15.60
C SER A 168 -3.99 10.78 -16.21
N GLY A 169 -3.12 10.17 -17.02
CA GLY A 169 -3.34 8.84 -17.57
C GLY A 169 -3.48 7.80 -16.46
N GLY A 170 -2.58 7.80 -15.48
CA GLY A 170 -2.62 6.89 -14.35
C GLY A 170 -3.93 7.00 -13.56
N ILE A 171 -4.34 8.24 -13.25
CA ILE A 171 -5.61 8.55 -12.59
C ILE A 171 -6.82 8.04 -13.38
N ASN A 172 -6.85 8.23 -14.70
CA ASN A 172 -7.96 7.76 -15.54
C ASN A 172 -8.11 6.23 -15.48
N HIS A 173 -7.00 5.49 -15.45
CA HIS A 173 -7.05 4.04 -15.26
C HIS A 173 -7.57 3.67 -13.88
N LEU A 174 -7.10 4.32 -12.81
CA LEU A 174 -7.56 4.05 -11.46
C LEU A 174 -9.07 4.34 -11.30
N ASP A 175 -9.57 5.44 -11.85
CA ASP A 175 -11.00 5.76 -11.82
C ASP A 175 -11.86 4.69 -12.49
N LYS A 176 -11.40 4.19 -13.63
CA LYS A 176 -12.09 3.13 -14.37
C LYS A 176 -12.22 1.87 -13.50
N VAL A 177 -11.17 1.50 -12.78
CA VAL A 177 -11.20 0.37 -11.84
C VAL A 177 -12.10 0.64 -10.63
N ILE A 178 -12.05 1.84 -10.05
CA ILE A 178 -12.89 2.20 -8.90
C ILE A 178 -14.37 2.09 -9.27
N LYS A 179 -14.73 2.47 -10.50
CA LYS A 179 -16.11 2.52 -10.97
C LYS A 179 -16.60 1.16 -11.45
N ASP A 180 -15.82 0.49 -12.29
CA ASP A 180 -16.27 -0.66 -13.09
C ASP A 180 -15.47 -1.95 -12.79
N GLY A 181 -14.47 -1.91 -11.90
CA GLY A 181 -13.67 -3.07 -11.51
C GLY A 181 -14.45 -4.03 -10.59
N GLU A 182 -14.28 -5.33 -10.81
CA GLU A 182 -15.00 -6.37 -10.05
C GLU A 182 -14.22 -6.77 -8.79
N TYR A 183 -12.89 -6.78 -8.87
CA TYR A 183 -12.04 -7.37 -7.85
C TYR A 183 -11.19 -6.34 -7.14
N VAL A 184 -10.61 -5.35 -7.83
CA VAL A 184 -9.50 -4.54 -7.29
C VAL A 184 -9.81 -3.05 -7.13
N SER A 185 -11.09 -2.72 -6.94
CA SER A 185 -11.56 -1.34 -6.73
C SER A 185 -11.01 -0.70 -5.45
N ASP A 186 -10.88 -1.46 -4.37
CA ASP A 186 -10.27 -0.99 -3.11
C ASP A 186 -8.76 -0.73 -3.27
N GLU A 187 -8.04 -1.61 -3.98
CA GLU A 187 -6.64 -1.41 -4.31
C GLU A 187 -6.44 -0.18 -5.21
N ALA A 188 -7.38 0.11 -6.11
CA ALA A 188 -7.36 1.32 -6.93
C ALA A 188 -7.57 2.58 -6.10
N LEU A 189 -8.45 2.57 -5.09
CA LEU A 189 -8.56 3.66 -4.10
C LEU A 189 -7.24 3.86 -3.36
N LEU A 190 -6.63 2.76 -2.88
CA LEU A 190 -5.36 2.82 -2.16
C LEU A 190 -4.21 3.35 -3.02
N ALA A 191 -4.17 3.00 -4.31
CA ALA A 191 -3.12 3.42 -5.25
C ALA A 191 -2.99 4.95 -5.38
N TYR A 192 -4.03 5.71 -5.04
CA TYR A 192 -3.96 7.17 -4.98
C TYR A 192 -2.95 7.71 -3.95
N VAL A 193 -2.54 6.89 -2.97
CA VAL A 193 -1.45 7.25 -2.02
C VAL A 193 -0.15 7.58 -2.75
N LEU A 194 0.07 7.03 -3.94
CA LEU A 194 1.26 7.28 -4.75
C LEU A 194 1.42 8.74 -5.11
N LEU A 195 0.33 9.50 -5.24
CA LEU A 195 0.35 10.93 -5.59
C LEU A 195 0.79 11.83 -4.43
N LEU A 196 0.86 11.30 -3.20
CA LEU A 196 1.27 12.10 -2.06
C LEU A 196 2.79 12.28 -2.01
N TRP A 197 3.57 11.46 -2.72
CA TRP A 197 5.03 11.43 -2.57
C TRP A 197 5.78 12.35 -3.53
N GLY A 198 5.10 12.93 -4.53
CA GLY A 198 5.66 13.90 -5.48
C GLY A 198 5.06 15.30 -5.36
N GLU A 199 5.59 16.23 -6.16
CA GLU A 199 4.92 17.50 -6.42
C GLU A 199 3.78 17.25 -7.41
N VAL A 200 2.55 17.42 -6.94
CA VAL A 200 1.33 17.19 -7.74
C VAL A 200 0.45 18.43 -7.74
N ASP A 201 -0.30 18.60 -8.83
CA ASP A 201 -1.32 19.63 -8.92
C ASP A 201 -2.33 19.51 -7.75
N LYS A 202 -2.87 20.65 -7.31
CA LYS A 202 -3.89 20.71 -6.25
C LYS A 202 -5.11 19.85 -6.58
N ASP A 203 -5.52 19.79 -7.85
CA ASP A 203 -6.68 18.99 -8.26
C ASP A 203 -6.42 17.50 -8.06
N TYR A 204 -5.22 17.03 -8.42
CA TYR A 204 -4.81 15.64 -8.22
C TYR A 204 -4.59 15.31 -6.74
N LEU A 205 -4.08 16.25 -5.95
CA LEU A 205 -3.99 16.11 -4.50
C LEU A 205 -5.37 15.96 -3.86
N SER A 206 -6.32 16.81 -4.22
CA SER A 206 -7.70 16.75 -3.72
C SER A 206 -8.38 15.41 -4.05
N LYS A 207 -8.15 14.92 -5.27
CA LYS A 207 -8.65 13.61 -5.70
C LYS A 207 -8.03 12.46 -4.91
N SER A 208 -6.71 12.52 -4.68
CA SER A 208 -6.00 11.53 -3.85
C SER A 208 -6.56 11.49 -2.44
N LEU A 209 -6.76 12.65 -1.81
CA LEU A 209 -7.35 12.76 -0.48
C LEU A 209 -8.75 12.15 -0.45
N SER A 210 -9.62 12.50 -1.39
CA SER A 210 -11.00 11.97 -1.46
C SER A 210 -11.03 10.43 -1.61
N ALA A 211 -10.14 9.86 -2.43
CA ALA A 211 -10.04 8.41 -2.62
C ALA A 211 -9.56 7.71 -1.34
N LEU A 212 -8.60 8.29 -0.63
CA LEU A 212 -8.06 7.75 0.61
C LEU A 212 -9.04 7.90 1.78
N GLU A 213 -9.83 8.98 1.84
CA GLU A 213 -10.93 9.10 2.79
C GLU A 213 -11.93 7.96 2.60
N LYS A 214 -12.39 7.73 1.37
CA LYS A 214 -13.27 6.59 1.03
C LYS A 214 -12.64 5.23 1.37
N PHE A 215 -11.34 5.07 1.14
CA PHE A 215 -10.65 3.85 1.56
C PHE A 215 -10.72 3.64 3.08
N THR A 216 -10.57 4.70 3.88
CA THR A 216 -10.70 4.61 5.35
C THR A 216 -12.14 4.40 5.84
N GLU A 217 -13.16 4.68 5.02
CA GLU A 217 -14.54 4.28 5.33
C GLU A 217 -14.71 2.77 5.26
N ASN A 218 -14.08 2.12 4.27
CA ASN A 218 -14.09 0.67 4.10
C ASN A 218 -13.16 -0.05 5.09
N TYR A 219 -12.01 0.57 5.38
CA TYR A 219 -10.94 0.00 6.22
C TYR A 219 -10.52 0.99 7.32
N PRO A 220 -11.38 1.20 8.34
CA PRO A 220 -11.19 2.26 9.34
C PRO A 220 -9.97 2.06 10.25
N ASP A 221 -9.42 0.85 10.30
CA ASP A 221 -8.24 0.53 11.08
C ASP A 221 -6.96 0.54 10.24
N SER A 222 -7.03 1.01 8.98
CA SER A 222 -5.85 1.23 8.12
C SER A 222 -5.08 2.48 8.56
N ILE A 223 -4.44 2.39 9.73
CA ILE A 223 -3.85 3.53 10.43
C ILE A 223 -2.74 4.20 9.59
N GLN A 224 -2.05 3.47 8.71
CA GLN A 224 -1.06 4.06 7.80
C GLN A 224 -1.70 5.10 6.88
N ILE A 225 -2.97 4.93 6.50
CA ILE A 225 -3.68 5.87 5.64
C ILE A 225 -4.06 7.14 6.40
N TYR A 226 -4.27 7.08 7.72
CA TYR A 226 -4.45 8.29 8.52
C TYR A 226 -3.18 9.15 8.55
N ILE A 227 -1.99 8.55 8.53
CA ILE A 227 -0.72 9.29 8.38
C ILE A 227 -0.67 9.96 7.01
N ALA A 228 -1.03 9.22 5.95
CA ALA A 228 -1.07 9.73 4.59
C ALA A 228 -2.06 10.89 4.44
N LEU A 229 -3.27 10.78 4.98
CA LEU A 229 -4.29 11.82 4.99
C LEU A 229 -3.86 13.04 5.81
N ALA A 230 -3.31 12.84 7.01
CA ALA A 230 -2.80 13.94 7.84
C ALA A 230 -1.73 14.75 7.08
N ARG A 231 -0.78 14.07 6.43
CA ARG A 231 0.22 14.71 5.57
C ARG A 231 -0.40 15.38 4.34
N GLY A 232 -1.30 14.69 3.64
CA GLY A 232 -1.87 15.19 2.40
C GLY A 232 -2.72 16.45 2.62
N PHE A 233 -3.55 16.48 3.65
CA PHE A 233 -4.30 17.69 4.02
C PHE A 233 -3.38 18.82 4.50
N TRP A 234 -2.24 18.50 5.12
CA TRP A 234 -1.23 19.50 5.41
C TRP A 234 -0.69 20.15 4.13
N LEU A 235 -0.35 19.34 3.12
CA LEU A 235 0.13 19.82 1.82
C LEU A 235 -0.94 20.65 1.08
N ALA A 236 -2.22 20.32 1.27
CA ALA A 236 -3.35 21.08 0.73
C ALA A 236 -3.63 22.40 1.48
N ASN A 237 -2.90 22.68 2.58
CA ASN A 237 -3.16 23.77 3.52
C ASN A 237 -4.52 23.69 4.23
N GLU A 238 -5.09 22.49 4.34
CA GLU A 238 -6.29 22.19 5.13
C GLU A 238 -5.89 21.69 6.53
N TYR A 239 -5.29 22.58 7.32
CA TYR A 239 -4.63 22.22 8.58
C TYR A 239 -5.58 21.58 9.62
N GLU A 240 -6.84 22.01 9.68
CA GLU A 240 -7.87 21.45 10.55
C GLU A 240 -8.16 19.99 10.21
N LYS A 241 -8.28 19.65 8.92
CA LYS A 241 -8.45 18.26 8.47
C LYS A 241 -7.19 17.44 8.69
N SER A 242 -6.02 18.00 8.43
CA SER A 242 -4.74 17.36 8.75
C SER A 242 -4.69 16.92 10.21
N ASN A 243 -5.04 17.84 11.12
CA ASN A 243 -5.12 17.58 12.54
C ASN A 243 -6.21 16.56 12.92
N PHE A 244 -7.39 16.65 12.29
CA PHE A 244 -8.47 15.69 12.49
C PHE A 244 -8.01 14.26 12.20
N TYR A 245 -7.41 14.01 11.04
CA TYR A 245 -6.93 12.67 10.67
C TYR A 245 -5.76 12.20 11.55
N ALA A 246 -4.88 13.11 11.97
CA ALA A 246 -3.84 12.79 12.95
C ALA A 246 -4.42 12.28 14.28
N LEU A 247 -5.40 13.00 14.83
CA LEU A 247 -6.06 12.63 16.09
C LEU A 247 -6.91 11.36 15.96
N GLN A 248 -7.66 11.20 14.85
CA GLN A 248 -8.41 9.98 14.58
C GLN A 248 -7.49 8.76 14.53
N GLY A 249 -6.35 8.85 13.84
CA GLY A 249 -5.36 7.78 13.82
C GLY A 249 -4.85 7.41 15.22
N ILE A 250 -4.60 8.39 16.09
CA ILE A 250 -4.15 8.16 17.48
C ILE A 250 -5.25 7.43 18.27
N ILE A 251 -6.50 7.86 18.15
CA ILE A 251 -7.64 7.20 18.81
C ILE A 251 -7.79 5.75 18.32
N ARG A 252 -7.61 5.51 17.01
CA ARG A 252 -7.65 4.17 16.42
C ARG A 252 -6.57 3.28 17.00
N ILE A 253 -5.32 3.75 17.07
CA ILE A 253 -4.21 3.02 17.69
C ILE A 253 -4.56 2.62 19.13
N GLN A 254 -5.11 3.53 19.93
CA GLN A 254 -5.46 3.26 21.33
C GLN A 254 -6.59 2.24 21.50
N ARG A 255 -7.46 2.08 20.50
CA ARG A 255 -8.61 1.17 20.52
C ARG A 255 -8.34 -0.15 19.78
N HIS A 256 -7.16 -0.31 19.19
CA HIS A 256 -6.83 -1.46 18.35
C HIS A 256 -5.76 -2.32 19.01
N ASP A 257 -6.07 -3.60 19.21
CA ASP A 257 -5.19 -4.55 19.91
C ASP A 257 -4.78 -5.71 18.99
N SER A 258 -4.17 -5.40 17.85
CA SER A 258 -3.56 -6.42 16.98
C SER A 258 -2.08 -6.61 17.25
N VAL A 259 -1.55 -7.74 16.76
CA VAL A 259 -0.09 -7.99 16.75
C VAL A 259 0.64 -6.85 16.05
N PHE A 260 0.10 -6.33 14.95
CA PHE A 260 0.69 -5.21 14.22
C PHE A 260 0.81 -3.96 15.11
N ILE A 261 -0.26 -3.58 15.82
CA ILE A 261 -0.26 -2.38 16.66
C ILE A 261 0.64 -2.54 17.88
N ARG A 262 0.69 -3.71 18.50
CA ARG A 262 1.66 -3.97 19.58
C ARG A 262 3.11 -3.80 19.12
N LYS A 263 3.40 -4.17 17.86
CA LYS A 263 4.74 -4.10 17.27
C LYS A 263 5.11 -2.69 16.80
N HIS A 264 4.21 -2.03 16.07
CA HIS A 264 4.49 -0.79 15.31
C HIS A 264 3.71 0.44 15.81
N GLY A 265 2.83 0.27 16.79
CA GLY A 265 1.91 1.30 17.26
C GLY A 265 2.63 2.55 17.77
N ILE A 266 3.72 2.40 18.52
CA ILE A 266 4.51 3.53 19.05
C ILE A 266 5.10 4.39 17.92
N ILE A 267 5.71 3.75 16.92
CA ILE A 267 6.29 4.45 15.76
C ILE A 267 5.18 5.16 14.97
N THR A 268 4.09 4.45 14.69
CA THR A 268 2.93 4.96 13.95
C THR A 268 2.29 6.15 14.68
N GLN A 269 2.12 6.05 16.00
CA GLN A 269 1.60 7.12 16.85
C GLN A 269 2.53 8.34 16.84
N SER A 270 3.85 8.14 16.78
CA SER A 270 4.83 9.22 16.73
C SER A 270 4.69 10.06 15.44
N PHE A 271 4.45 9.41 14.29
CA PHE A 271 4.16 10.11 13.03
C PHE A 271 2.85 10.90 13.08
N LEU A 272 1.81 10.39 13.72
CA LEU A 272 0.54 11.11 13.87
C LEU A 272 0.68 12.29 14.84
N LEU A 273 1.37 12.10 15.97
CA LEU A 273 1.67 13.17 16.92
C LEU A 273 2.50 14.29 16.28
N TYR A 274 3.40 13.96 15.36
CA TYR A 274 4.15 14.95 14.58
C TYR A 274 3.20 15.89 13.82
N TRP A 275 2.19 15.37 13.12
CA TRP A 275 1.23 16.20 12.38
C TRP A 275 0.34 17.02 13.32
N HIS A 276 -0.10 16.45 14.44
CA HIS A 276 -0.82 17.19 15.48
C HIS A 276 0.03 18.36 16.02
N TYR A 277 1.30 18.12 16.32
CA TYR A 277 2.21 19.17 16.80
C TYR A 277 2.44 20.27 15.76
N ARG A 278 2.59 19.90 14.49
CA ARG A 278 2.69 20.84 13.36
C ARG A 278 1.48 21.76 13.31
N TYR A 279 0.27 21.23 13.47
CA TYR A 279 -0.96 22.02 13.55
C TYR A 279 -0.94 23.01 14.74
N LEU A 280 -0.58 22.55 15.94
CA LEU A 280 -0.53 23.42 17.12
C LEU A 280 0.48 24.57 16.96
N THR A 281 1.59 24.30 16.28
CA THR A 281 2.61 25.30 15.94
C THR A 281 2.05 26.33 14.95
N GLU A 282 1.42 25.86 13.87
CA GLU A 282 0.81 26.70 12.82
C GLU A 282 -0.25 27.64 13.39
N LYS A 283 -1.12 27.12 14.25
CA LYS A 283 -2.19 27.91 14.90
C LYS A 283 -1.71 28.74 16.09
N LYS A 284 -0.41 28.68 16.43
CA LYS A 284 0.18 29.31 17.63
C LYS A 284 -0.54 28.89 18.94
N GLU A 285 -1.16 27.72 18.94
CA GLU A 285 -1.91 27.18 20.08
C GLU A 285 -1.03 26.46 21.10
N TRP A 286 0.22 26.13 20.73
CA TRP A 286 1.20 25.52 21.61
C TRP A 286 1.46 26.34 22.90
N LEU A 287 1.42 27.67 22.82
CA LEU A 287 1.55 28.57 23.98
C LEU A 287 0.38 28.43 24.97
N LYS A 288 -0.83 28.13 24.50
CA LYS A 288 -1.98 27.90 25.37
C LYS A 288 -1.83 26.57 26.11
N LEU A 289 -1.34 25.53 25.42
CA LEU A 289 -1.12 24.22 26.01
C LEU A 289 0.01 24.22 27.05
N LEU A 290 1.14 24.89 26.79
CA LEU A 290 2.22 25.04 27.78
C LEU A 290 1.73 25.71 29.07
N ARG A 291 0.94 26.77 28.96
CA ARG A 291 0.36 27.45 30.14
C ARG A 291 -0.64 26.57 30.90
N GLN A 292 -1.27 25.60 30.23
CA GLN A 292 -2.20 24.66 30.86
C GLN A 292 -1.46 23.48 31.52
N THR A 293 -0.36 23.00 30.94
CA THR A 293 0.46 21.92 31.51
C THR A 293 1.33 22.39 32.66
N GLU A 294 1.80 23.65 32.69
CA GLU A 294 2.45 24.24 33.86
C GLU A 294 1.52 24.32 35.09
N LYS A 295 0.21 24.35 34.88
CA LYS A 295 -0.81 24.34 35.96
C LYS A 295 -1.19 22.94 36.45
N LYS A 296 -0.77 21.87 35.77
CA LYS A 296 -1.07 20.48 36.16
C LYS A 296 0.23 19.68 36.20
N SER A 297 0.81 19.54 37.38
CA SER A 297 2.15 18.98 37.63
C SER A 297 2.33 17.48 37.38
N GLU A 298 1.37 16.77 36.77
CA GLU A 298 1.41 15.30 36.68
C GLU A 298 0.80 14.75 35.37
N LEU A 299 1.41 15.06 34.21
CA LEU A 299 1.08 14.32 32.98
C LEU A 299 2.35 13.89 32.21
N PRO A 300 2.36 12.67 31.62
CA PRO A 300 3.49 12.12 30.86
C PRO A 300 3.88 12.96 29.63
N ILE A 301 3.02 13.89 29.24
CA ILE A 301 3.25 14.88 28.17
C ILE A 301 4.52 15.71 28.42
N GLN A 302 4.91 15.96 29.68
CA GLN A 302 6.13 16.72 29.98
C GLN A 302 7.43 16.07 29.47
N SER A 303 7.50 14.74 29.34
CA SER A 303 8.71 14.07 28.83
C SER A 303 8.86 14.25 27.32
N THR A 304 7.75 14.27 26.57
CA THR A 304 7.75 14.55 25.13
C THR A 304 8.10 16.01 24.83
N PHE A 305 7.64 16.95 25.68
CA PHE A 305 7.94 18.38 25.51
C PHE A 305 9.37 18.77 25.90
N LYS A 306 10.00 18.10 26.88
CA LYS A 306 11.41 18.37 27.23
C LYS A 306 12.41 17.89 26.19
N ALA A 307 12.09 16.84 25.42
CA ALA A 307 12.99 16.26 24.43
C ALA A 307 13.08 17.06 23.11
N VAL A 308 12.18 18.00 22.86
CA VAL A 308 12.12 18.82 21.63
C VAL A 308 12.63 20.25 21.86
N ALA A 309 12.84 20.65 23.12
CA ALA A 309 13.33 21.97 23.51
C ALA A 309 14.85 22.03 23.77
N LEU A 310 15.59 20.96 23.43
CA LEU A 310 17.05 20.88 23.34
C LEU A 310 17.43 20.50 21.91
#